data_AF-A0A7J9JT01-F1
#
_entry.id   AF-A0A7J9JT01-F1
#
_cell.length_a   1.000
_cell.length_b   1.000
_cell.length_c   1.000
_cell.angle_alpha   90.00
_cell.angle_beta   90.00
_cell.angle_gamma   90.00
#
_symmetry.space_group_name_H-M   'P 1'
#
loop_
_entity.id
_entity.type
_entity.pdbx_description
1 polymer ?
#
loop_
_entity_poly.entity_id
_entity_poly.type
_entity_poly.pdbx_seq_one_letter_code
_entity_poly.pdbx_strand_id
1 'polypeptide(L)'
;MDSTHLLSSPLEIQDQTLVDHHNSSIGSSFLQNQTNVPKEFLWPKVDLVNAHQELLEPLVDLECFFRGDELAIQQSAKVIRAACLTHGCFQVINHGVDSHLINAAYYHLNRFFHLPLSHKLRARRATIAGLNTLSYSGAHSDRFSSNLPWKETLTFRVHENPKESSVVDLFKSSLGDDFEEM
;
A
#
# COMPACT_ATOMS: atom_id res chain seq x y z
N MET A 1 55.12 -1.90 -34.36
CA MET A 1 53.78 -1.38 -34.06
C MET A 1 53.39 -1.95 -32.71
N ASP A 2 53.92 -1.33 -31.66
CA ASP A 2 53.59 -1.63 -30.27
C ASP A 2 52.75 -0.48 -29.75
N SER A 3 51.60 -0.78 -29.15
CA SER A 3 50.78 0.23 -28.48
C SER A 3 50.38 -0.30 -27.11
N THR A 4 51.12 0.23 -26.14
CA THR A 4 50.83 0.30 -24.72
C THR A 4 49.46 0.91 -24.49
N HIS A 5 48.59 0.26 -23.70
CA HIS A 5 47.61 0.97 -22.87
C HIS A 5 47.44 0.23 -21.55
N LEU A 6 48.10 0.80 -20.52
CA LEU A 6 47.76 0.64 -19.12
C LEU A 6 46.34 1.19 -18.92
N LEU A 7 45.45 0.39 -18.33
CA LEU A 7 44.22 0.90 -17.74
C LEU A 7 44.18 0.50 -16.26
N SER A 8 44.26 1.58 -15.50
CA SER A 8 44.13 1.78 -14.06
C SER A 8 43.03 0.98 -13.38
N SER A 9 43.36 0.58 -12.14
CA SER A 9 42.46 0.07 -11.09
C SER A 9 41.15 0.86 -10.98
N PRO A 10 39.99 0.20 -10.85
CA PRO A 10 38.81 0.83 -10.31
C PRO A 10 38.96 0.90 -8.79
N LEU A 11 38.93 2.13 -8.31
CA LEU A 11 38.77 2.56 -6.94
C LEU A 11 37.70 1.77 -6.17
N GLU A 12 38.00 1.58 -4.90
CA GLU A 12 37.10 1.20 -3.82
C GLU A 12 35.76 1.94 -3.94
N ILE A 13 34.69 1.19 -4.21
CA ILE A 13 33.35 1.55 -3.76
C ILE A 13 33.16 0.82 -2.44
N GLN A 14 33.46 1.53 -1.35
CA GLN A 14 33.03 1.14 -0.01
C GLN A 14 31.51 1.21 0.10
N ASP A 15 30.98 0.23 0.83
CA ASP A 15 29.63 0.14 1.40
C ASP A 15 28.42 0.08 0.45
N GLN A 16 28.12 -1.14 -0.01
CA GLN A 16 26.74 -1.65 -0.10
C GLN A 16 26.69 -3.18 -0.33
N THR A 17 27.34 -3.94 0.56
CA THR A 17 26.83 -5.27 0.92
C THR A 17 26.09 -5.04 2.25
N LEU A 18 24.84 -5.44 2.42
CA LEU A 18 24.42 -6.83 2.51
C LEU A 18 23.04 -7.02 1.88
N VAL A 19 23.01 -7.83 0.85
CA VAL A 19 21.86 -8.67 0.56
C VAL A 19 21.78 -9.66 1.73
N ASP A 20 21.01 -9.32 2.77
CA ASP A 20 20.56 -10.33 3.72
C ASP A 20 19.68 -11.30 2.95
N HIS A 21 20.19 -12.50 2.65
CA HIS A 21 19.46 -13.57 1.96
C HIS A 21 18.24 -14.10 2.75
N HIS A 22 17.92 -13.50 3.91
CA HIS A 22 16.70 -13.74 4.68
C HIS A 22 15.73 -12.52 4.71
N ASN A 23 16.03 -11.41 4.02
CA ASN A 23 15.33 -10.12 4.18
C ASN A 23 15.01 -9.41 2.85
N SER A 24 14.62 -10.17 1.82
CA SER A 24 14.38 -9.73 0.44
C SER A 24 13.13 -8.83 0.24
N SER A 25 13.08 -7.68 0.90
CA SER A 25 12.09 -6.65 0.53
C SER A 25 12.57 -5.89 -0.69
N ILE A 26 11.78 -5.90 -1.76
CA ILE A 26 12.00 -4.99 -2.88
C ILE A 26 11.57 -3.59 -2.44
N GLY A 27 12.48 -2.62 -2.54
CA GLY A 27 12.19 -1.20 -2.28
C GLY A 27 11.89 -0.43 -3.56
N SER A 28 11.10 0.64 -3.45
CA SER A 28 10.83 1.54 -4.57
C SER A 28 12.09 2.18 -5.15
N SER A 29 13.08 2.52 -4.31
CA SER A 29 14.37 3.05 -4.78
C SER A 29 15.14 2.05 -5.65
N PHE A 30 15.06 0.75 -5.34
CA PHE A 30 15.65 -0.29 -6.17
C PHE A 30 14.99 -0.32 -7.56
N LEU A 31 13.66 -0.23 -7.61
CA LEU A 31 12.88 -0.24 -8.87
C LEU A 31 13.10 1.02 -9.71
N GLN A 32 13.19 2.19 -9.08
CA GLN A 32 13.41 3.47 -9.76
C GLN A 32 14.76 3.54 -10.50
N ASN A 33 15.75 2.76 -10.04
CA ASN A 33 17.07 2.70 -10.64
C ASN A 33 17.21 1.63 -11.74
N GLN A 34 16.14 0.89 -12.06
CA GLN A 34 16.18 -0.12 -13.12
C GLN A 34 15.87 0.49 -14.49
N THR A 35 16.63 0.10 -15.52
CA THR A 35 16.33 0.49 -16.91
C THR A 35 15.18 -0.29 -17.51
N ASN A 36 14.88 -1.48 -16.98
CA ASN A 36 13.81 -2.36 -17.43
C ASN A 36 13.02 -2.88 -16.23
N VAL A 37 11.73 -3.19 -16.43
CA VAL A 37 10.91 -3.86 -15.41
C VAL A 37 11.50 -5.25 -15.11
N PRO A 38 11.82 -5.58 -13.85
CA PRO A 38 12.34 -6.90 -13.49
C PRO A 38 11.38 -8.03 -13.84
N LYS A 39 11.91 -9.21 -14.17
CA LYS A 39 11.12 -10.33 -14.69
C LYS A 39 10.08 -10.84 -13.70
N GLU A 40 10.34 -10.67 -12.41
CA GLU A 40 9.45 -11.05 -11.31
C GLU A 40 8.13 -10.26 -11.34
N PHE A 41 8.11 -9.07 -11.94
CA PHE A 41 6.91 -8.22 -12.11
C PHE A 41 6.19 -8.44 -13.44
N LEU A 42 6.72 -9.29 -14.32
CA LEU A 42 6.08 -9.56 -15.61
C LEU A 42 5.01 -10.64 -15.44
N TRP A 43 3.74 -10.26 -15.64
CA TRP A 43 2.63 -11.19 -15.60
C TRP A 43 2.45 -11.89 -16.96
N PRO A 44 2.13 -13.20 -16.96
CA PRO A 44 1.86 -13.95 -18.19
C PRO A 44 0.74 -13.31 -19.02
N LYS A 45 0.91 -13.29 -20.35
CA LYS A 45 -0.13 -12.79 -21.27
C LYS A 45 -1.45 -13.56 -21.18
N VAL A 46 -1.42 -14.81 -20.70
CA VAL A 46 -2.62 -15.62 -20.48
C VAL A 46 -3.51 -15.06 -19.35
N ASP A 47 -2.92 -14.31 -18.41
CA ASP A 47 -3.66 -13.66 -17.32
C ASP A 47 -4.22 -12.28 -17.72
N LEU A 48 -3.90 -11.81 -18.94
CA LEU A 48 -4.42 -10.55 -19.46
C LEU A 48 -5.88 -10.74 -19.90
N VAL A 49 -6.80 -10.14 -19.16
CA VAL A 49 -8.22 -10.11 -19.51
C VAL A 49 -8.53 -8.79 -20.22
N ASN A 50 -9.17 -8.87 -21.39
CA ASN A 50 -9.65 -7.68 -22.09
C ASN A 50 -10.96 -7.21 -21.45
N ALA A 51 -11.01 -5.94 -21.06
CA ALA A 51 -12.27 -5.33 -20.66
C ALA A 51 -13.20 -5.24 -21.89
N HIS A 52 -14.41 -5.78 -21.76
CA HIS A 52 -15.40 -5.75 -22.86
C HIS A 52 -16.19 -4.44 -22.90
N GLN A 53 -16.40 -3.81 -21.74
CA GLN A 53 -17.14 -2.56 -21.58
C GLN A 53 -16.74 -1.87 -20.27
N GLU A 54 -16.96 -0.56 -20.19
CA GLU A 54 -16.85 0.17 -18.93
C GLU A 54 -18.00 -0.20 -17.98
N LEU A 55 -17.68 -0.34 -16.69
CA LEU A 55 -18.70 -0.54 -15.67
C LEU A 55 -19.30 0.81 -15.30
N LEU A 56 -20.59 0.99 -15.59
CA LEU A 56 -21.36 2.13 -15.10
C LEU A 56 -21.77 1.89 -13.65
N GLU A 57 -20.82 2.07 -12.73
CA GLU A 57 -21.10 1.93 -11.30
C GLU A 57 -21.97 3.09 -10.79
N PRO A 58 -23.00 2.81 -9.96
CA PRO A 58 -23.89 3.84 -9.48
C PRO A 58 -23.20 4.71 -8.42
N LEU A 59 -23.50 6.01 -8.47
CA LEU A 59 -23.15 6.98 -7.45
C LEU A 59 -24.31 7.10 -6.45
N VAL A 60 -24.09 6.71 -5.21
CA VAL A 60 -25.11 6.71 -4.15
C VAL A 60 -24.91 7.92 -3.25
N ASP A 61 -25.93 8.79 -3.20
CA ASP A 61 -25.96 9.91 -2.28
C ASP A 61 -26.47 9.47 -0.90
N LEU A 62 -25.62 9.63 0.12
CA LEU A 62 -25.95 9.32 1.51
C LEU A 62 -26.50 10.52 2.29
N GLU A 63 -26.60 11.72 1.69
CA GLU A 63 -27.19 12.88 2.35
C GLU A 63 -28.65 12.62 2.78
N CYS A 64 -29.39 11.82 2.00
CA CYS A 64 -30.76 11.42 2.32
C CYS A 64 -30.86 10.71 3.68
N PHE A 65 -29.84 9.93 4.04
CA PHE A 65 -29.75 9.24 5.33
C PHE A 65 -29.62 10.26 6.47
N PHE A 66 -28.73 11.24 6.34
CA PHE A 66 -28.51 12.27 7.36
C PHE A 66 -29.69 13.24 7.50
N ARG A 67 -30.47 13.45 6.44
CA ARG A 67 -31.70 14.26 6.46
C ARG A 67 -32.94 13.51 6.96
N GLY A 68 -32.88 12.18 7.08
CA GLY A 68 -34.02 11.36 7.48
C GLY A 68 -35.11 11.24 6.41
N ASP A 69 -34.78 11.36 5.12
CA ASP A 69 -35.72 11.18 4.02
C ASP A 69 -35.96 9.68 3.76
N GLU A 70 -36.99 9.11 4.40
CA GLU A 70 -37.29 7.67 4.32
C GLU A 70 -37.47 7.16 2.88
N LEU A 71 -38.11 7.95 2.00
CA LEU A 71 -38.34 7.54 0.61
C LEU A 71 -37.03 7.49 -0.17
N ALA A 72 -36.18 8.52 -0.03
CA ALA A 72 -34.87 8.55 -0.68
C ALA A 72 -33.93 7.48 -0.10
N ILE A 73 -33.96 7.22 1.20
CA ILE A 73 -33.20 6.12 1.83
C ILE A 73 -33.60 4.77 1.22
N GLN A 74 -34.90 4.50 1.07
CA GLN A 74 -35.38 3.26 0.44
C GLN A 74 -34.94 3.14 -1.03
N GLN A 75 -34.89 4.25 -1.77
CA GLN A 75 -34.40 4.27 -3.14
C GLN A 75 -32.89 3.97 -3.21
N SER A 76 -32.07 4.64 -2.39
CA SER A 76 -30.64 4.38 -2.29
C SER A 76 -30.34 2.93 -1.89
N ALA A 77 -31.10 2.36 -0.94
CA ALA A 77 -30.95 0.95 -0.55
C ALA A 77 -31.25 -0.02 -1.71
N LYS A 78 -32.23 0.28 -2.58
CA LYS A 78 -32.51 -0.53 -3.78
C LYS A 78 -31.36 -0.45 -4.79
N VAL A 79 -30.79 0.74 -4.99
CA VAL A 79 -29.62 0.94 -5.88
C VAL A 79 -28.41 0.16 -5.37
N ILE A 80 -28.08 0.29 -4.08
CA ILE A 80 -27.00 -0.47 -3.43
C ILE A 80 -27.23 -1.97 -3.61
N ARG A 81 -28.43 -2.47 -3.29
CA ARG A 81 -28.76 -3.90 -3.43
C ARG A 81 -28.58 -4.37 -4.88
N ALA A 82 -29.04 -3.60 -5.85
CA ALA A 82 -28.89 -3.93 -7.27
C ALA A 82 -27.40 -4.03 -7.64
N ALA A 83 -26.60 -3.03 -7.28
CA ALA A 83 -25.16 -2.99 -7.53
C ALA A 83 -24.41 -4.18 -6.91
N CYS A 84 -24.73 -4.52 -5.65
CA CYS A 84 -24.15 -5.68 -4.96
C CYS A 84 -24.49 -7.01 -5.64
N LEU A 85 -25.71 -7.14 -6.19
CA LEU A 85 -26.15 -8.38 -6.85
C LEU A 85 -25.63 -8.54 -8.28
N THR A 86 -25.25 -7.45 -8.94
CA THR A 86 -24.81 -7.46 -10.35
C THR A 86 -23.29 -7.46 -10.47
N HIS A 87 -22.59 -6.48 -9.89
CA HIS A 87 -21.15 -6.27 -10.06
C HIS A 87 -20.38 -6.09 -8.74
N GLY A 88 -21.05 -5.99 -7.60
CA GLY A 88 -20.42 -6.02 -6.28
C GLY A 88 -19.79 -4.72 -5.79
N CYS A 89 -19.97 -3.59 -6.50
CA CYS A 89 -19.35 -2.31 -6.18
C CYS A 89 -20.27 -1.12 -6.48
N PHE A 90 -20.07 -0.01 -5.80
CA PHE A 90 -20.76 1.27 -6.03
C PHE A 90 -19.94 2.40 -5.38
N GLN A 91 -20.14 3.64 -5.82
CA GLN A 91 -19.53 4.80 -5.20
C GLN A 91 -20.51 5.46 -4.22
N VAL A 92 -19.98 6.17 -3.22
CA VAL A 92 -20.79 6.94 -2.27
C VAL A 92 -20.33 8.40 -2.23
N ILE A 93 -21.29 9.32 -2.14
CA ILE A 93 -21.06 10.75 -1.93
C ILE A 93 -21.87 11.24 -0.74
N ASN A 94 -21.53 12.42 -0.21
CA ASN A 94 -22.15 13.00 0.98
C ASN A 94 -22.19 12.00 2.14
N HIS A 95 -21.14 11.19 2.28
CA HIS A 95 -21.02 10.09 3.26
C HIS A 95 -20.79 10.58 4.69
N GLY A 96 -20.73 11.89 4.93
CA GLY A 96 -20.58 12.48 6.27
C GLY A 96 -19.17 12.37 6.88
N VAL A 97 -18.18 11.88 6.12
CA VAL A 97 -16.78 11.84 6.58
C VAL A 97 -16.15 13.20 6.29
N ASP A 98 -15.56 13.82 7.31
CA ASP A 98 -14.93 15.14 7.18
C ASP A 98 -13.79 15.12 6.16
N SER A 99 -13.85 16.05 5.21
CA SER A 99 -12.80 16.30 4.22
C SER A 99 -11.42 16.55 4.84
N HIS A 100 -11.34 17.20 6.01
CA HIS A 100 -10.08 17.43 6.72
C HIS A 100 -9.47 16.12 7.20
N LEU A 101 -10.28 15.18 7.69
CA LEU A 101 -9.83 13.85 8.10
C LEU A 101 -9.31 13.05 6.90
N ILE A 102 -10.01 13.09 5.76
CA ILE A 102 -9.56 12.44 4.52
C ILE A 102 -8.21 13.02 4.07
N ASN A 103 -8.08 14.35 4.07
CA ASN A 103 -6.83 15.02 3.70
C ASN A 103 -5.68 14.70 4.67
N ALA A 104 -5.95 14.64 5.98
CA ALA A 104 -4.96 14.23 6.97
C ALA A 104 -4.51 12.78 6.72
N ALA A 105 -5.43 11.85 6.46
CA ALA A 105 -5.09 10.47 6.14
C ALA A 105 -4.17 10.39 4.90
N TYR A 106 -4.49 11.11 3.81
CA TYR A 106 -3.61 11.17 2.64
C TYR A 106 -2.25 11.78 2.96
N TYR A 107 -2.20 12.84 3.76
CA TYR A 107 -0.95 13.48 4.16
C TYR A 107 -0.04 12.50 4.91
N HIS A 108 -0.54 11.83 5.96
CA HIS A 108 0.26 10.90 6.77
C HIS A 108 0.65 9.64 6.00
N LEU A 109 -0.24 9.09 5.15
CA LEU A 109 0.11 7.96 4.28
C LEU A 109 1.20 8.33 3.27
N ASN A 110 1.09 9.47 2.61
CA ASN A 110 2.12 9.95 1.70
C ASN A 110 3.45 10.13 2.45
N ARG A 111 3.42 10.79 3.61
CA ARG A 111 4.62 10.98 4.45
C ARG A 111 5.32 9.66 4.75
N PHE A 112 4.56 8.61 5.10
CA PHE A 112 5.10 7.28 5.35
C PHE A 112 5.75 6.65 4.11
N PHE A 113 5.07 6.63 2.96
CA PHE A 113 5.60 5.94 1.77
C PHE A 113 6.82 6.66 1.15
N HIS A 114 6.99 7.95 1.41
CA HIS A 114 8.19 8.72 1.03
C HIS A 114 9.41 8.46 1.93
N LEU A 115 9.26 7.75 3.05
CA LEU A 115 10.40 7.41 3.90
C LEU A 115 11.39 6.47 3.19
N PRO A 116 12.68 6.50 3.56
CA PRO A 116 13.64 5.51 3.12
C PRO A 116 13.18 4.09 3.45
N LEU A 117 13.53 3.12 2.60
CA LEU A 117 13.15 1.71 2.77
C LEU A 117 13.53 1.18 4.16
N SER A 118 14.69 1.55 4.69
CA SER A 118 15.15 1.13 6.02
C SER A 118 14.18 1.52 7.14
N HIS A 119 13.53 2.67 7.03
CA HIS A 119 12.51 3.11 7.98
C HIS A 119 11.21 2.33 7.81
N LYS A 120 10.75 2.15 6.56
CA LYS A 120 9.54 1.36 6.26
C LYS A 120 9.67 -0.09 6.74
N LEU A 121 10.85 -0.68 6.64
CA LEU A 121 11.14 -2.05 7.10
C LEU A 121 11.07 -2.24 8.62
N ARG A 122 11.05 -1.16 9.42
CA ARG A 122 10.82 -1.29 10.87
C ARG A 122 9.42 -1.81 11.17
N ALA A 123 8.41 -1.43 10.39
CA ALA A 123 7.06 -2.00 10.47
C ALA A 123 7.03 -3.51 10.19
N ARG A 124 7.92 -4.04 9.32
CA ARG A 124 8.00 -5.48 9.05
C ARG A 124 8.55 -6.29 10.22
N ARG A 125 9.42 -5.70 11.04
CA ARG A 125 10.02 -6.39 12.21
C ARG A 125 9.02 -6.62 13.34
N ALA A 126 7.98 -5.78 13.46
CA ALA A 126 6.89 -5.94 14.42
C ALA A 126 6.12 -7.27 14.22
N THR A 127 5.92 -7.67 12.96
CA THR A 127 5.30 -8.95 12.56
C THR A 127 6.10 -10.17 13.05
N ILE A 128 7.44 -10.12 12.99
CA ILE A 128 8.30 -11.26 13.34
C ILE A 128 8.33 -11.53 14.85
N ALA A 129 8.02 -10.52 15.67
CA ALA A 129 7.95 -10.62 17.13
C ALA A 129 6.63 -11.23 17.66
N GLY A 130 5.76 -11.75 16.77
CA GLY A 130 4.48 -12.37 17.15
C GLY A 130 3.33 -11.36 17.36
N LEU A 131 3.60 -10.06 17.27
CA LEU A 131 2.62 -8.98 17.35
C LEU A 131 2.21 -8.56 15.93
N ASN A 132 1.49 -9.44 15.21
CA ASN A 132 1.02 -9.23 13.83
C ASN A 132 -0.06 -8.13 13.71
N THR A 133 0.31 -6.89 14.04
CA THR A 133 -0.59 -5.75 14.16
C THR A 133 -0.24 -4.62 13.21
N LEU A 134 1.04 -4.45 12.82
CA LEU A 134 1.52 -3.54 11.78
C LEU A 134 2.52 -4.28 10.88
N SER A 135 2.37 -4.16 9.55
CA SER A 135 3.23 -4.83 8.58
C SER A 135 3.40 -3.98 7.34
N TYR A 136 4.65 -3.85 6.89
CA TYR A 136 5.01 -3.27 5.60
C TYR A 136 5.47 -4.37 4.65
N SER A 137 5.01 -4.31 3.40
CA SER A 137 5.40 -5.22 2.33
C SER A 137 5.61 -4.48 1.01
N GLY A 138 6.77 -4.67 0.41
CA GLY A 138 7.07 -4.24 -0.96
C GLY A 138 6.78 -5.36 -1.95
N ALA A 139 5.88 -5.13 -2.89
CA ALA A 139 5.48 -6.08 -3.93
C ALA A 139 5.02 -7.46 -3.43
N HIS A 140 4.70 -7.61 -2.14
CA HIS A 140 4.47 -8.93 -1.51
C HIS A 140 5.56 -9.96 -1.83
N SER A 141 6.82 -9.51 -1.98
CA SER A 141 7.98 -10.36 -2.29
C SER A 141 8.35 -11.32 -1.14
N ASP A 142 7.75 -11.13 0.03
CA ASP A 142 7.80 -12.06 1.16
C ASP A 142 6.92 -13.31 0.95
N ARG A 143 5.97 -13.25 0.02
CA ARG A 143 4.98 -14.33 -0.25
C ARG A 143 5.09 -14.93 -1.64
N PHE A 144 5.56 -14.16 -2.61
CA PHE A 144 5.61 -14.55 -4.01
C PHE A 144 7.02 -14.35 -4.57
N SER A 145 7.40 -15.20 -5.52
CA SER A 145 8.69 -15.12 -6.24
C SER A 145 8.56 -14.65 -7.69
N SER A 146 7.33 -14.60 -8.22
CA SER A 146 6.98 -14.12 -9.56
C SER A 146 5.56 -13.53 -9.55
N ASN A 147 5.15 -12.90 -10.65
CA ASN A 147 3.88 -12.19 -10.76
C ASN A 147 3.70 -11.16 -9.63
N LEU A 148 4.79 -10.47 -9.29
CA LEU A 148 4.79 -9.50 -8.22
C LEU A 148 3.93 -8.29 -8.62
N PRO A 149 3.03 -7.81 -7.75
CA PRO A 149 2.30 -6.58 -7.98
C PRO A 149 3.23 -5.37 -7.88
N TRP A 150 3.01 -4.38 -8.75
CA TRP A 150 3.73 -3.11 -8.73
C TRP A 150 3.17 -2.17 -7.64
N LYS A 151 3.34 -2.54 -6.37
CA LYS A 151 2.81 -1.78 -5.23
C LYS A 151 3.64 -1.95 -3.95
N GLU A 152 3.55 -0.95 -3.09
CA GLU A 152 3.88 -1.07 -1.66
C GLU A 152 2.58 -1.23 -0.86
N THR A 153 2.64 -1.83 0.33
CA THR A 153 1.46 -2.00 1.18
C THR A 153 1.85 -1.88 2.66
N LEU A 154 1.11 -1.04 3.38
CA LEU A 154 1.13 -0.94 4.84
C LEU A 154 -0.20 -1.51 5.35
N THR A 155 -0.15 -2.53 6.19
CA THR A 155 -1.32 -3.15 6.79
C THR A 155 -1.23 -3.02 8.29
N PHE A 156 -2.32 -2.58 8.93
CA PHE A 156 -2.42 -2.61 10.37
C PHE A 156 -3.82 -3.00 10.84
N ARG A 157 -3.91 -3.48 12.07
CA ARG A 157 -5.16 -3.85 12.73
C ARG A 157 -5.62 -2.72 13.64
N VAL A 158 -6.87 -2.34 13.47
CA VAL A 158 -7.56 -1.42 14.37
C VAL A 158 -8.46 -2.26 15.28
N HIS A 159 -8.31 -2.11 16.58
CA HIS A 159 -9.15 -2.76 17.59
C HIS A 159 -10.18 -1.75 18.10
N GLU A 160 -11.45 -2.14 18.17
CA GLU A 160 -12.51 -1.27 18.70
C GLU A 160 -12.46 -1.16 20.24
N ASN A 161 -11.78 -2.10 20.91
CA ASN A 161 -11.65 -2.13 22.35
C ASN A 161 -10.50 -1.21 22.81
N PRO A 162 -10.76 -0.09 23.50
CA PRO A 162 -9.73 0.86 23.93
C PRO A 162 -8.78 0.30 25.01
N LYS A 163 -9.04 -0.92 25.52
CA LYS A 163 -8.14 -1.63 26.44
C LYS A 163 -7.08 -2.47 25.73
N GLU A 164 -7.26 -2.74 24.44
CA GLU A 164 -6.26 -3.35 23.59
C GLU A 164 -5.48 -2.22 22.90
N SER A 165 -4.15 -2.26 22.98
CA SER A 165 -3.20 -1.24 22.48
C SER A 165 -3.75 -0.31 21.40
N SER A 166 -3.65 1.00 21.62
CA SER A 166 -4.12 1.98 20.62
C SER A 166 -3.31 1.84 19.32
N VAL A 167 -3.93 2.21 18.19
CA VAL A 167 -3.24 2.29 16.90
C VAL A 167 -2.01 3.23 17.02
N VAL A 168 -2.14 4.30 17.79
CA VAL A 168 -1.02 5.21 18.08
C VAL A 168 0.14 4.49 18.75
N ASP A 169 -0.10 3.70 19.80
CA ASP A 169 0.94 2.93 20.48
C ASP A 169 1.62 1.90 19.55
N LEU A 170 0.83 1.32 18.64
CA LEU A 170 1.34 0.40 17.62
C LEU A 170 2.31 1.10 16.66
N PHE A 171 1.94 2.27 16.15
CA PHE A 171 2.80 3.05 15.27
C PHE A 171 4.03 3.56 16.00
N LYS A 172 3.90 4.05 17.24
CA LYS A 172 5.02 4.52 18.07
C LYS A 172 6.02 3.40 18.39
N SER A 173 5.54 2.24 18.84
CA SER A 173 6.39 1.10 19.17
C SER A 173 7.16 0.56 17.96
N SER A 174 6.57 0.63 16.77
CA SER A 174 7.18 0.10 15.53
C SER A 174 8.06 1.12 14.81
N LEU A 175 7.58 2.36 14.66
CA LEU A 175 8.16 3.39 13.80
C LEU A 175 8.79 4.56 14.58
N GLY A 176 8.50 4.69 15.88
CA GLY A 176 9.01 5.74 16.77
C GLY A 176 7.99 6.84 17.03
N ASP A 177 8.33 7.75 17.94
CA ASP A 177 7.40 8.79 18.44
C ASP A 177 6.97 9.81 17.38
N ASP A 178 7.73 9.99 16.31
CA ASP A 178 7.37 10.87 15.18
C ASP A 178 6.08 10.46 14.46
N PHE A 179 5.54 9.27 14.74
CA PHE A 179 4.31 8.72 14.14
C PHE A 179 3.10 8.81 15.06
N GLU A 180 3.15 9.63 16.12
CA GLU A 180 2.02 9.83 17.03
C GLU A 180 0.77 10.43 16.35
N GLU A 181 0.97 11.27 15.33
CA GLU A 181 -0.12 11.88 14.55
C GLU A 181 -0.70 10.95 13.47
N MET A 182 -0.20 9.71 13.36
CA MET A 182 -0.61 8.74 12.33
C MET A 182 -1.77 7.85 12.76
#